data_AF-A0A0K8U0D5-F1
#
_entry.id   AF-A0A0K8U0D5-F1
#
_cell.length_a   1.000
_cell.length_b   1.000
_cell.length_c   1.000
_cell.angle_alpha   90.00
_cell.angle_beta   90.00
_cell.angle_gamma   90.00
#
_symmetry.space_group_name_H-M   'P 1'
#
loop_
_entity.id
_entity.type
_entity.pdbx_description
1 polymer ?
#
loop_
_entity_poly.entity_id
_entity_poly.type
_entity_poly.pdbx_seq_one_letter_code
_entity_poly.pdbx_strand_id
1 'polypeptide(L)'
;MLTIFVGTYFLTWFFFALLNYMVAYSHGDLMFDEVTGERLGEGKEPCIKGVYNFVSMIIYSVETQTTIGFGEKYASDECPEAIFLFVLQMILAIGIEGMLVSMVYAKTARPAKQITKMKFSDKAVICHRDGKLCLLFRVCDPRKQQVIESKIRVYLIMGKTTREGEFLQTRTELKLDGNGEQIIVWPEIVCHFIDETSPLYYLKSAKDLNEAQFELYVSIVGCSAATAMVTEARTSYVPCEDIFWGQRFVNIINYDSRNERYIVDYSNFNTTISVDMKTID
;
A
#
# COMPACT_ATOMS: atom_id res chain seq x y z
N MET A 1 -5.25 -13.21 7.25
CA MET A 1 -4.46 -12.64 8.37
C MET A 1 -5.25 -12.71 9.65
N LEU A 2 -6.34 -11.95 9.81
CA LEU A 2 -7.22 -12.08 10.99
C LEU A 2 -7.74 -13.53 11.18
N THR A 3 -8.20 -14.17 10.11
CA THR A 3 -8.64 -15.57 10.12
C THR A 3 -7.56 -16.55 10.54
N ILE A 4 -6.32 -16.33 10.06
CA ILE A 4 -5.17 -17.16 10.41
C ILE A 4 -4.85 -17.00 11.90
N PHE A 5 -4.85 -15.77 12.41
CA PHE A 5 -4.59 -15.50 13.83
C PHE A 5 -5.64 -16.12 14.74
N VAL A 6 -6.92 -15.86 14.47
CA VAL A 6 -8.02 -16.44 15.25
C VAL A 6 -7.93 -17.96 15.21
N GLY A 7 -7.66 -18.55 14.04
CA GLY A 7 -7.41 -19.99 13.90
C GLY A 7 -6.25 -20.51 14.74
N THR A 8 -5.11 -19.81 14.77
CA THR A 8 -3.94 -20.20 15.58
C THR A 8 -4.25 -20.20 17.09
N TYR A 9 -4.99 -19.21 17.60
CA TYR A 9 -5.40 -19.21 19.01
C TYR A 9 -6.31 -20.40 19.35
N PHE A 10 -7.37 -20.62 18.57
CA PHE A 10 -8.26 -21.76 18.81
C PHE A 10 -7.54 -23.12 18.69
N LEU A 11 -6.65 -23.27 17.71
CA LEU A 11 -5.86 -24.50 17.54
C LEU A 11 -4.92 -24.74 18.71
N THR A 12 -4.25 -23.70 19.21
CA THR A 12 -3.32 -23.83 20.34
C THR A 12 -4.05 -24.07 21.66
N TRP A 13 -5.16 -23.39 21.92
CA TRP A 13 -6.02 -23.66 23.08
C TRP A 13 -6.49 -25.11 23.09
N PHE A 14 -7.00 -25.60 21.95
CA PHE A 14 -7.48 -26.97 21.82
C PHE A 14 -6.34 -27.99 21.97
N PHE A 15 -5.19 -27.74 21.33
CA PHE A 15 -4.02 -28.62 21.40
C PHE A 15 -3.52 -28.79 22.84
N PHE A 16 -3.32 -27.69 23.57
CA PHE A 16 -2.89 -27.76 24.97
C PHE A 16 -3.97 -28.31 25.90
N ALA A 17 -5.25 -28.03 25.63
CA ALA A 17 -6.34 -28.66 26.38
C ALA A 17 -6.34 -30.18 26.19
N LEU A 18 -6.11 -30.66 24.96
CA LEU A 18 -6.04 -32.09 24.66
C LEU A 18 -4.84 -32.77 25.35
N LEU A 19 -3.66 -32.16 25.32
CA LEU A 19 -2.47 -32.70 25.99
C LEU A 19 -2.66 -32.79 27.51
N ASN A 20 -3.12 -31.70 28.14
CA ASN A 20 -3.40 -31.71 29.57
C ASN A 20 -4.52 -32.70 29.93
N TYR A 21 -5.54 -32.84 29.06
CA TYR A 21 -6.59 -33.85 29.23
C TYR A 21 -6.03 -35.27 29.18
N MET A 22 -5.10 -35.57 28.27
CA MET A 22 -4.45 -36.87 28.21
C MET A 22 -3.64 -37.16 29.48
N VAL A 23 -2.91 -36.17 30.00
CA VAL A 23 -2.16 -36.30 31.27
C VAL A 23 -3.12 -36.58 32.42
N ALA A 24 -4.15 -35.75 32.60
CA ALA A 24 -5.16 -35.93 33.65
C ALA A 24 -5.92 -37.27 33.52
N TYR A 25 -6.22 -37.71 32.29
CA TYR A 25 -6.85 -39.01 32.05
C TYR A 25 -5.92 -40.18 32.40
N SER A 26 -4.65 -40.10 32.02
CA SER A 26 -3.66 -41.15 32.32
C SER A 26 -3.37 -41.28 33.81
N HIS A 27 -3.43 -40.17 34.55
CA HIS A 27 -3.28 -40.14 36.00
C HIS A 27 -4.57 -40.56 36.75
N GLY A 28 -5.69 -40.73 36.03
CA GLY A 28 -6.99 -41.11 36.59
C GLY A 28 -7.76 -39.95 37.26
N ASP A 29 -7.34 -38.70 37.07
CA ASP A 29 -7.94 -37.52 37.72
C ASP A 29 -9.39 -37.25 37.32
N LEU A 30 -9.77 -37.73 36.13
CA LEU A 30 -11.08 -37.51 35.55
C LEU A 30 -12.06 -38.65 35.85
N MET A 31 -11.60 -39.69 36.55
CA MET A 31 -12.42 -40.82 36.99
C MET A 31 -12.81 -40.60 38.44
N PHE A 32 -14.12 -40.60 38.71
CA PHE A 32 -14.67 -40.47 40.05
C PHE A 32 -15.43 -41.75 40.38
N ASP A 33 -15.32 -42.20 41.63
CA ASP A 33 -16.12 -43.31 42.14
C ASP A 33 -17.60 -42.90 42.19
N GLU A 34 -18.47 -43.69 41.56
CA GLU A 34 -19.90 -43.42 41.46
C GLU A 34 -20.62 -43.44 42.82
N VAL A 35 -20.05 -44.09 43.83
CA VAL A 35 -20.67 -44.28 45.16
C VAL A 35 -20.13 -43.28 46.18
N THR A 36 -18.82 -43.05 46.20
CA THR A 36 -18.16 -42.17 47.18
C THR A 36 -17.95 -40.75 46.64
N GLY A 37 -17.98 -40.55 45.32
CA GLY A 37 -17.65 -39.28 44.67
C GLY A 37 -16.17 -38.92 44.76
N GLU A 38 -15.33 -39.82 45.30
CA GLU A 38 -13.89 -39.59 45.44
C GLU A 38 -13.17 -39.79 44.11
N ARG A 39 -12.08 -39.04 43.91
CA ARG A 39 -11.21 -39.14 42.74
C ARG A 39 -10.48 -40.49 42.77
N LEU A 40 -10.57 -41.25 41.68
CA LEU A 40 -9.90 -42.55 41.51
C LEU A 40 -8.45 -42.44 41.02
N GLY A 41 -7.95 -41.22 40.85
CA GLY A 41 -6.62 -40.95 40.36
C GLY A 41 -5.51 -41.29 41.35
N GLU A 42 -4.30 -41.47 40.82
CA GLU A 42 -3.11 -41.73 41.62
C GLU A 42 -2.72 -40.47 42.44
N GLY A 43 -1.97 -40.62 43.54
CA GLY A 43 -1.50 -39.48 44.35
C GLY A 43 -2.53 -38.84 45.31
N LYS A 44 -2.14 -37.76 46.01
CA LYS A 44 -3.00 -37.08 47.01
C LYS A 44 -3.88 -35.99 46.40
N GLU A 45 -3.40 -35.35 45.33
CA GLU A 45 -4.11 -34.27 44.64
C GLU A 45 -4.17 -34.53 43.12
N PRO A 46 -5.18 -34.01 42.39
CA PRO A 46 -5.19 -34.10 40.93
C PRO A 46 -4.08 -33.26 40.31
N CYS A 47 -3.62 -33.62 39.11
CA CYS A 47 -2.61 -32.85 38.37
C CYS A 47 -3.07 -31.41 38.10
N ILE A 48 -4.36 -31.20 37.85
CA ILE A 48 -4.97 -29.88 37.67
C ILE A 48 -6.24 -29.81 38.53
N LYS A 49 -6.24 -28.88 39.48
CA LYS A 49 -7.39 -28.66 40.38
C LYS A 49 -8.48 -27.86 39.65
N GLY A 50 -9.74 -28.11 40.03
CA GLY A 50 -10.90 -27.41 39.47
C GLY A 50 -11.30 -27.84 38.05
N VAL A 51 -10.77 -28.96 37.54
CA VAL A 51 -11.10 -29.51 36.22
C VAL A 51 -11.79 -30.86 36.37
N TYR A 52 -13.04 -30.93 35.87
CA TYR A 52 -13.90 -32.12 36.01
C TYR A 52 -14.29 -32.74 34.66
N ASN A 53 -14.10 -32.01 33.56
CA ASN A 53 -14.47 -32.44 32.21
C ASN A 53 -13.61 -31.75 31.15
N PHE A 54 -13.72 -32.20 29.90
CA PHE A 54 -12.96 -31.64 28.79
C PHE A 54 -13.21 -30.14 28.57
N VAL A 55 -14.44 -29.66 28.80
CA VAL A 55 -14.77 -28.23 28.68
C VAL A 55 -14.01 -27.40 29.71
N SER A 56 -13.90 -27.88 30.94
CA SER A 56 -13.12 -27.24 32.01
C SER A 56 -11.63 -27.22 31.68
N MET A 57 -11.14 -28.24 30.96
CA MET A 57 -9.75 -28.29 30.47
C MET A 57 -9.49 -27.28 29.34
N ILE A 58 -10.45 -27.08 28.42
CA ILE A 58 -10.37 -26.01 27.43
C ILE A 58 -10.33 -24.65 28.13
N ILE A 59 -11.21 -24.43 29.11
CA ILE A 59 -11.24 -23.19 29.88
C ILE A 59 -9.89 -22.96 30.59
N TYR A 60 -9.33 -23.99 31.25
CA TYR A 60 -7.99 -23.91 31.85
C TYR A 60 -6.90 -23.55 30.83
N SER A 61 -6.93 -24.17 29.65
CA SER A 61 -5.98 -23.88 28.57
C SER A 61 -6.10 -22.44 28.07
N VAL A 62 -7.32 -21.90 27.93
CA VAL A 62 -7.56 -20.50 27.58
C VAL A 62 -7.07 -19.57 28.70
N GLU A 63 -7.46 -19.82 29.95
CA GLU A 63 -7.07 -19.01 31.12
C GLU A 63 -5.55 -18.95 31.27
N THR A 64 -4.88 -20.08 31.07
CA THR A 64 -3.42 -20.21 31.11
C THR A 64 -2.81 -19.43 29.96
N GLN A 65 -3.14 -19.75 28.71
CA GLN A 65 -2.50 -19.14 27.53
C GLN A 65 -2.71 -17.63 27.42
N THR A 66 -3.87 -17.12 27.84
CA THR A 66 -4.17 -15.68 27.85
C THR A 66 -3.73 -14.97 29.13
N THR A 67 -3.17 -15.72 30.09
CA THR A 67 -2.74 -15.22 31.40
C THR A 67 -3.84 -14.53 32.22
N ILE A 68 -5.12 -14.90 31.97
CA ILE A 68 -6.26 -14.40 32.74
C ILE A 68 -6.25 -14.98 34.15
N GLY A 69 -6.04 -16.30 34.26
CA GLY A 69 -5.88 -17.03 35.52
C GLY A 69 -6.89 -16.67 36.61
N PHE A 70 -8.16 -17.06 36.46
CA PHE A 70 -9.20 -16.74 37.45
C PHE A 70 -8.95 -17.36 38.84
N GLY A 71 -8.04 -18.34 38.93
CA GLY A 71 -7.59 -18.95 40.18
C GLY A 71 -8.42 -20.13 40.66
N GLU A 72 -9.54 -20.43 40.01
CA GLU A 72 -10.32 -21.65 40.27
C GLU A 72 -9.67 -22.91 39.70
N LYS A 73 -8.86 -22.76 38.64
CA LYS A 73 -8.17 -23.85 37.94
C LYS A 73 -6.67 -23.59 37.96
N TYR A 74 -5.90 -24.53 38.49
CA TYR A 74 -4.44 -24.40 38.58
C TYR A 74 -3.77 -25.77 38.63
N ALA A 75 -2.56 -25.85 38.07
CA ALA A 75 -1.73 -27.05 38.14
C ALA A 75 -1.22 -27.28 39.57
N SER A 76 -1.23 -28.53 40.02
CA SER A 76 -0.61 -28.96 41.29
C SER A 76 0.85 -29.37 41.09
N ASP A 77 1.56 -29.58 42.18
CA ASP A 77 2.94 -30.05 42.21
C ASP A 77 3.09 -31.58 42.14
N GLU A 78 1.99 -32.34 42.13
CA GLU A 78 2.00 -33.80 42.08
C GLU A 78 2.49 -34.35 40.73
N CYS A 79 2.11 -33.71 39.62
CA CYS A 79 2.39 -34.20 38.27
C CYS A 79 3.42 -33.31 37.55
N PRO A 80 4.69 -33.73 37.41
CA PRO A 80 5.71 -32.95 36.72
C PRO A 80 5.41 -32.72 35.24
N GLU A 81 4.65 -33.62 34.60
CA GLU A 81 4.21 -33.50 33.21
C GLU A 81 3.29 -32.29 33.01
N ALA A 82 2.38 -32.04 33.96
CA ALA A 82 1.46 -30.90 33.90
C ALA A 82 2.21 -29.57 34.06
N ILE A 83 3.23 -29.53 34.93
CA ILE A 83 4.11 -28.36 35.10
C ILE A 83 4.90 -28.10 33.81
N PHE A 84 5.45 -29.16 33.20
CA PHE A 84 6.18 -29.03 31.93
C PHE A 84 5.27 -28.49 30.81
N LEU A 85 4.06 -29.02 30.67
CA LEU A 85 3.09 -28.54 29.69
C LEU A 85 2.69 -27.09 29.95
N PHE A 86 2.50 -26.69 31.21
CA PHE A 86 2.22 -25.30 31.60
C PHE A 86 3.34 -24.35 31.16
N VAL A 87 4.61 -24.69 31.46
CA VAL A 87 5.77 -23.87 31.07
C VAL A 87 5.90 -23.78 29.55
N LEU A 88 5.75 -24.92 28.85
CA LEU A 88 5.80 -24.95 27.39
C LEU A 88 4.69 -24.11 26.77
N GLN A 89 3.47 -24.18 27.31
CA GLN A 89 2.34 -23.37 26.88
C GLN A 89 2.62 -21.88 27.04
N MET A 90 3.23 -21.46 28.15
CA MET A 90 3.64 -20.07 28.38
C MET A 90 4.67 -19.56 27.39
N ILE A 91 5.71 -20.34 27.10
CA ILE A 91 6.74 -19.95 26.13
C ILE A 91 6.12 -19.77 24.74
N LEU A 92 5.27 -20.72 24.30
CA LEU A 92 4.61 -20.62 23.00
C LEU A 92 3.58 -19.48 22.94
N ALA A 93 2.86 -19.22 24.03
CA ALA A 93 1.90 -18.12 24.13
C ALA A 93 2.58 -16.77 23.86
N ILE A 94 3.65 -16.47 24.59
CA ILE A 94 4.43 -15.23 24.45
C ILE A 94 4.99 -15.11 23.03
N GLY A 95 5.46 -16.21 22.44
CA GLY A 95 5.93 -16.25 21.06
C GLY A 95 4.85 -15.87 20.05
N ILE A 96 3.64 -16.43 20.17
CA ILE A 96 2.51 -16.15 19.28
C ILE A 96 2.03 -14.70 19.44
N GLU A 97 1.93 -14.20 20.67
CA GLU A 97 1.54 -12.82 20.96
C GLU A 97 2.54 -11.82 20.38
N GLY A 98 3.84 -12.05 20.58
CA GLY A 98 4.90 -11.21 20.03
C GLY A 98 4.87 -11.15 18.49
N MET A 99 4.62 -12.29 17.83
CA MET A 99 4.44 -12.33 16.37
C MET A 99 3.21 -11.54 15.93
N LEU A 100 2.09 -11.66 16.65
CA LEU A 100 0.86 -10.94 16.31
C LEU A 100 1.06 -9.42 16.39
N VAL A 101 1.62 -8.92 17.48
CA VAL A 101 1.90 -7.49 17.66
C VAL A 101 2.84 -6.99 16.56
N SER A 102 3.92 -7.74 16.29
CA SER A 102 4.89 -7.39 15.25
C SER A 102 4.28 -7.35 13.86
N MET A 103 3.40 -8.30 13.51
CA MET A 103 2.75 -8.35 12.21
C MET A 103 1.67 -7.26 12.06
N VAL A 104 0.91 -6.97 13.11
CA VAL A 104 -0.06 -5.86 13.13
C VAL A 104 0.69 -4.55 12.95
N TYR A 105 1.76 -4.33 13.71
CA TYR A 105 2.63 -3.17 13.58
C TYR A 105 3.21 -3.06 12.17
N ALA A 106 3.78 -4.13 11.62
CA ALA A 106 4.32 -4.11 10.26
C ALA A 106 3.25 -3.78 9.19
N LYS A 107 1.98 -4.13 9.45
CA LYS A 107 0.87 -3.82 8.54
C LYS A 107 0.33 -2.40 8.72
N THR A 108 0.27 -1.87 9.94
CA THR A 108 -0.18 -0.50 10.22
C THR A 108 0.90 0.54 9.94
N ALA A 109 2.17 0.16 10.12
CA ALA A 109 3.33 0.97 9.75
C ALA A 109 3.55 1.03 8.24
N ARG A 110 3.06 0.02 7.48
CA ARG A 110 2.90 0.20 6.03
C ARG A 110 1.89 1.31 5.83
N PRO A 111 2.25 2.42 5.15
CA PRO A 111 1.27 3.41 4.77
C PRO A 111 0.16 2.66 4.05
N ALA A 112 -1.07 2.84 4.51
CA ALA A 112 -2.22 2.31 3.80
C ALA A 112 -2.03 2.64 2.32
N LYS A 113 -2.42 1.74 1.41
CA LYS A 113 -2.44 1.94 -0.06
C LYS A 113 -3.08 3.26 -0.53
N GLN A 114 -3.61 4.03 0.41
CA GLN A 114 -3.92 5.45 0.37
C GLN A 114 -2.66 6.34 0.39
N ILE A 115 -1.65 6.01 -0.43
CA ILE A 115 -0.83 7.06 -1.04
C ILE A 115 -1.82 7.77 -1.97
N THR A 116 -2.35 8.91 -1.54
CA THR A 116 -3.08 9.82 -2.41
C THR A 116 -2.20 10.07 -3.61
N LYS A 117 -2.54 9.41 -4.72
CA LYS A 117 -1.80 9.49 -5.98
C LYS A 117 -1.70 10.97 -6.33
N MET A 118 -0.50 11.46 -6.63
CA MET A 118 -0.36 12.70 -7.38
C MET A 118 -1.35 12.65 -8.55
N LYS A 119 -2.11 13.73 -8.70
CA LYS A 119 -3.14 13.80 -9.72
C LYS A 119 -2.51 14.34 -10.99
N PHE A 120 -2.63 13.56 -12.06
CA PHE A 120 -2.28 13.99 -13.42
C PHE A 120 -3.53 14.52 -14.11
N SER A 121 -3.35 15.40 -15.09
CA SER A 121 -4.42 15.73 -16.02
C SER A 121 -4.81 14.52 -16.83
N ASP A 122 -6.09 14.38 -17.11
CA ASP A 122 -6.61 13.29 -17.96
C ASP A 122 -6.15 13.46 -19.41
N LYS A 123 -5.73 14.67 -19.78
CA LYS A 123 -5.32 15.05 -21.13
C LYS A 123 -3.88 15.55 -21.12
N ALA A 124 -3.17 15.34 -22.22
CA ALA A 124 -2.00 16.10 -22.59
C ALA A 124 -2.34 17.00 -23.78
N VAL A 125 -1.68 18.14 -23.93
CA VAL A 125 -1.95 19.08 -25.00
C VAL A 125 -0.68 19.51 -25.70
N ILE A 126 -0.77 19.76 -27.00
CA ILE A 126 0.32 20.30 -27.80
C ILE A 126 -0.06 21.71 -28.26
N CYS A 127 0.73 22.71 -27.90
CA CYS A 127 0.58 24.07 -28.41
C CYS A 127 1.89 24.85 -28.50
N HIS A 128 1.86 25.99 -29.18
CA HIS A 128 2.99 26.92 -29.19
C HIS A 128 3.04 27.73 -27.89
N ARG A 129 4.22 27.74 -27.25
CA ARG A 129 4.56 28.61 -26.13
C ARG A 129 5.83 29.37 -26.48
N ASP A 130 5.74 30.70 -26.52
CA ASP A 130 6.84 31.60 -26.92
C ASP A 130 7.50 31.19 -28.25
N GLY A 131 6.66 30.84 -29.23
CA GLY A 131 7.07 30.41 -30.56
C GLY A 131 7.52 28.95 -30.68
N LYS A 132 7.74 28.24 -29.57
CA LYS A 132 8.20 26.84 -29.59
C LYS A 132 7.03 25.87 -29.45
N LEU A 133 7.03 24.79 -30.22
CA LEU A 133 6.05 23.72 -30.08
C LEU A 133 6.31 22.97 -28.78
N CYS A 134 5.30 22.83 -27.92
CA CYS A 134 5.44 22.25 -26.59
C CYS A 134 4.37 21.19 -26.34
N LEU A 135 4.78 20.06 -25.76
CA LEU A 135 3.89 19.09 -25.16
C LEU A 135 3.71 19.43 -23.67
N LEU A 136 2.46 19.52 -23.23
CA LEU A 136 2.09 20.00 -21.90
C LEU A 136 1.14 19.00 -21.23
N PHE A 137 1.36 18.72 -19.95
CA PHE A 137 0.40 18.03 -19.08
C PHE A 137 0.47 18.64 -17.68
N ARG A 138 -0.60 18.51 -16.90
CA ARG A 138 -0.70 19.13 -15.58
C ARG A 138 -0.55 18.08 -14.49
N VAL A 139 0.18 18.43 -13.44
CA VAL A 139 0.32 17.63 -12.22
C VAL A 139 -0.14 18.45 -11.01
N CYS A 140 -0.69 17.78 -10.00
CA CYS A 140 -0.96 18.39 -8.70
C CYS A 140 -0.84 17.39 -7.56
N ASP A 141 -0.40 17.86 -6.39
CA ASP A 141 -0.63 17.20 -5.11
C ASP A 141 -1.99 17.64 -4.50
N PRO A 142 -3.00 16.75 -4.40
CA PRO A 142 -4.32 17.11 -3.87
C PRO A 142 -4.35 17.35 -2.34
N ARG A 143 -3.37 16.87 -1.57
CA ARG A 143 -3.36 16.98 -0.10
C ARG A 143 -2.58 18.17 0.43
N LYS A 144 -1.93 18.97 -0.42
CA LYS A 144 -1.00 20.02 0.00
C LYS A 144 0.09 19.50 0.96
N GLN A 145 0.33 18.19 0.98
CA GLN A 145 1.44 17.60 1.70
C GLN A 145 2.65 17.87 0.82
N GLN A 146 3.53 18.75 1.24
CA GLN A 146 4.66 19.13 0.40
C GLN A 146 5.48 17.88 0.06
N VAL A 147 5.51 17.52 -1.22
CA VAL A 147 6.42 16.50 -1.73
C VAL A 147 7.78 17.14 -1.87
N ILE A 148 8.74 16.65 -1.10
CA ILE A 148 10.12 17.13 -1.13
C ILE A 148 10.82 16.41 -2.29
N GLU A 149 11.58 17.18 -3.09
CA GLU A 149 12.40 16.68 -4.21
C GLU A 149 11.62 15.84 -5.24
N SER A 150 10.54 16.40 -5.79
CA SER A 150 9.80 15.73 -6.86
C SER A 150 10.61 15.73 -8.17
N LYS A 151 10.83 14.54 -8.72
CA LYS A 151 11.46 14.35 -10.03
C LYS A 151 10.49 13.67 -10.98
N ILE A 152 10.18 14.36 -12.06
CA ILE A 152 9.30 13.92 -13.15
C ILE A 152 10.18 13.36 -14.26
N ARG A 153 9.83 12.17 -14.76
CA ARG A 153 10.43 11.57 -15.95
C ARG A 153 9.34 11.16 -16.92
N VAL A 154 9.57 11.47 -18.19
CA VAL A 154 8.66 11.09 -19.27
C VAL A 154 9.43 10.24 -20.26
N TYR A 155 8.88 9.07 -20.57
CA TYR A 155 9.46 8.15 -21.54
C TYR A 155 8.51 8.03 -22.73
N LEU A 156 9.04 8.26 -23.92
CA LEU A 156 8.39 7.91 -25.17
C LEU A 156 8.61 6.41 -25.44
N ILE A 157 7.53 5.66 -25.52
CA ILE A 157 7.52 4.24 -25.85
C ILE A 157 6.99 4.10 -27.28
N MET A 158 7.83 3.63 -28.20
CA MET A 158 7.49 3.50 -29.61
C MET A 158 8.11 2.23 -30.21
N GLY A 159 7.35 1.54 -31.08
CA GLY A 159 7.87 0.45 -31.89
C GLY A 159 8.75 0.99 -33.02
N LYS A 160 9.97 0.45 -33.14
CA LYS A 160 10.91 0.80 -34.21
C LYS A 160 11.47 -0.47 -34.82
N THR A 161 11.40 -0.58 -36.14
CA THR A 161 12.10 -1.63 -36.87
C THR A 161 13.54 -1.18 -37.14
N THR A 162 14.51 -2.02 -36.78
CA THR A 162 15.93 -1.77 -37.04
C THR A 162 16.25 -1.90 -38.52
N ARG A 163 17.44 -1.46 -38.94
CA ARG A 163 17.87 -1.58 -40.34
C ARG A 163 18.04 -3.05 -40.75
N GLU A 164 18.31 -3.89 -39.76
CA GLU A 164 18.50 -5.32 -39.84
C GLU A 164 17.15 -6.09 -39.90
N GLY A 165 16.02 -5.39 -39.74
CA GLY A 165 14.68 -5.97 -39.84
C GLY A 165 14.08 -6.49 -38.52
N GLU A 166 14.74 -6.26 -37.38
CA GLU A 166 14.23 -6.63 -36.07
C GLU A 166 13.24 -5.57 -35.54
N PHE A 167 12.09 -5.98 -35.02
CA PHE A 167 11.13 -5.09 -34.39
C PHE A 167 11.45 -4.91 -32.90
N LEU A 168 11.80 -3.69 -32.49
CA LEU A 168 12.15 -3.37 -31.11
C LEU A 168 11.23 -2.30 -30.53
N GLN A 169 10.78 -2.50 -29.29
CA GLN A 169 10.11 -1.46 -28.53
C GLN A 169 11.15 -0.54 -27.88
N THR A 170 11.33 0.65 -28.43
CA THR A 170 12.30 1.63 -27.92
C THR A 170 11.66 2.47 -26.82
N ARG A 171 12.44 2.76 -25.76
CA ARG A 171 12.06 3.67 -24.67
C ARG A 171 13.06 4.82 -24.64
N THR A 172 12.61 6.03 -24.93
CA THR A 172 13.45 7.23 -24.98
C THR A 172 12.97 8.24 -23.97
N GLU A 173 13.83 8.70 -23.06
CA GLU A 173 13.48 9.76 -22.11
C GLU A 173 13.35 11.11 -22.82
N LEU A 174 12.26 11.82 -22.57
CA LEU A 174 12.01 13.16 -23.09
C LEU A 174 12.63 14.21 -22.14
N LYS A 175 13.31 15.19 -22.71
CA LYS A 175 13.89 16.31 -21.95
C LYS A 175 12.79 17.27 -21.49
N LEU A 176 12.54 17.32 -20.19
CA LEU A 176 11.59 18.26 -19.61
C LEU A 176 12.25 19.60 -19.32
N ASP A 177 11.43 20.65 -19.30
CA ASP A 177 11.83 21.95 -18.78
C ASP A 177 12.29 21.81 -17.31
N GLY A 178 13.41 22.45 -16.95
CA GLY A 178 14.02 22.29 -15.63
C GLY A 178 14.57 20.89 -15.31
N ASN A 179 14.89 20.06 -16.31
CA ASN A 179 15.38 18.67 -16.13
C ASN A 179 14.42 17.75 -15.33
N GLY A 180 13.13 18.09 -15.29
CA GLY A 180 12.11 17.35 -14.58
C GLY A 180 12.14 17.53 -13.06
N GLU A 181 12.97 18.43 -12.54
CA GLU A 181 12.98 18.79 -11.12
C GLU A 181 11.95 19.91 -10.92
N GLN A 182 10.88 19.59 -10.18
CA GLN A 182 9.75 20.51 -9.97
C GLN A 182 9.35 20.60 -8.51
N ILE A 183 8.96 21.80 -8.09
CA ILE A 183 8.46 22.07 -6.74
C ILE A 183 6.94 22.19 -6.83
N ILE A 184 6.25 21.07 -6.62
CA ILE A 184 4.80 20.96 -6.79
C ILE A 184 4.08 21.50 -5.53
N VAL A 185 4.09 22.83 -5.36
CA VAL A 185 3.32 23.52 -4.30
C VAL A 185 1.90 23.83 -4.76
N TRP A 186 1.75 24.12 -6.06
CA TRP A 186 0.49 24.38 -6.75
C TRP A 186 0.39 23.45 -7.96
N PRO A 187 -0.79 23.29 -8.59
CA PRO A 187 -0.87 22.60 -9.86
C PRO A 187 0.11 23.21 -10.87
N GLU A 188 1.03 22.38 -11.36
CA GLU A 188 2.08 22.80 -12.28
C GLU A 188 1.84 22.18 -13.65
N ILE A 189 2.15 22.92 -14.70
CA ILE A 189 2.12 22.42 -16.08
C ILE A 189 3.53 22.02 -16.45
N VAL A 190 3.76 20.71 -16.59
CA VAL A 190 5.01 20.16 -17.06
C VAL A 190 5.12 20.40 -18.55
N CYS A 191 6.29 20.87 -19.00
CA CYS A 191 6.53 21.25 -20.38
C CYS A 191 7.69 20.44 -20.97
N HIS A 192 7.47 19.85 -22.13
CA HIS A 192 8.50 19.30 -22.99
C HIS A 192 8.57 20.13 -24.28
N PHE A 193 9.72 20.73 -24.57
CA PHE A 193 9.94 21.42 -25.83
C PHE A 193 10.17 20.39 -26.95
N ILE A 194 9.35 20.48 -28.01
CA ILE A 194 9.52 19.67 -29.21
C ILE A 194 10.50 20.44 -30.12
N ASP A 195 11.79 20.28 -29.84
CA ASP A 195 12.89 20.81 -30.64
C ASP A 195 13.48 19.72 -31.57
N GLU A 196 14.50 20.07 -32.35
CA GLU A 196 15.19 19.15 -33.26
C GLU A 196 15.81 17.92 -32.57
N THR A 197 16.04 18.00 -31.25
CA THR A 197 16.57 16.89 -30.46
C THR A 197 15.47 15.99 -29.89
N SER A 198 14.22 16.43 -29.93
CA SER A 198 13.07 15.67 -29.46
C SER A 198 12.72 14.55 -30.45
N PRO A 199 12.48 13.32 -29.98
CA PRO A 199 11.99 12.24 -30.84
C PRO A 199 10.59 12.52 -31.40
N LEU A 200 9.88 13.54 -30.90
CA LEU A 200 8.57 13.98 -31.39
C LEU A 200 8.65 15.08 -32.45
N TYR A 201 9.86 15.48 -32.89
CA TYR A 201 10.06 16.57 -33.85
C TYR A 201 9.39 16.34 -35.23
N TYR A 202 9.13 15.08 -35.59
CA TYR A 202 8.43 14.74 -36.82
C TYR A 202 6.94 15.13 -36.82
N LEU A 203 6.36 15.39 -35.65
CA LEU A 203 4.96 15.81 -35.50
C LEU A 203 4.83 17.29 -35.85
N LYS A 204 4.30 17.60 -37.04
CA LYS A 204 4.10 18.99 -37.51
C LYS A 204 2.63 19.37 -37.57
N SER A 205 1.73 18.40 -37.61
CA SER A 205 0.30 18.63 -37.73
C SER A 205 -0.52 17.71 -36.82
N ALA A 206 -1.79 18.09 -36.62
CA ALA A 206 -2.77 17.25 -35.92
C ALA A 206 -2.99 15.90 -36.62
N LYS A 207 -2.82 15.84 -37.94
CA LYS A 207 -2.93 14.58 -38.70
C LYS A 207 -1.79 13.63 -38.35
N ASP A 208 -0.57 14.14 -38.26
CA ASP A 208 0.61 13.34 -37.90
C ASP A 208 0.45 12.75 -36.49
N LEU A 209 -0.11 13.53 -35.55
CA LEU A 209 -0.39 13.05 -34.20
C LEU A 209 -1.40 11.89 -34.19
N ASN A 210 -2.45 11.97 -35.00
CA ASN A 210 -3.48 10.93 -35.06
C ASN A 210 -2.98 9.63 -35.72
N GLU A 211 -2.04 9.72 -36.64
CA GLU A 211 -1.41 8.55 -37.29
C GLU A 211 -0.26 7.97 -36.47
N ALA A 212 0.26 8.73 -35.49
CA ALA A 212 1.41 8.32 -34.70
C ALA A 212 1.06 7.19 -33.72
N GLN A 213 1.93 6.18 -33.66
CA GLN A 213 1.81 5.03 -32.76
C GLN A 213 2.90 5.09 -31.70
N PHE A 214 2.62 5.76 -30.59
CA PHE A 214 3.47 5.78 -29.41
C PHE A 214 2.64 5.87 -28.13
N GLU A 215 3.27 5.64 -26.99
CA GLU A 215 2.69 5.88 -25.69
C GLU A 215 3.67 6.73 -24.88
N LEU A 216 3.18 7.78 -24.23
CA LEU A 216 3.97 8.56 -23.29
C LEU A 216 3.76 7.98 -21.90
N TYR A 217 4.81 7.43 -21.32
CA TYR A 217 4.80 6.96 -19.94
C TYR A 217 5.39 8.02 -19.03
N VAL A 218 4.58 8.54 -18.10
CA VAL A 218 4.97 9.57 -17.13
C VAL A 218 5.13 8.93 -15.77
N SER A 219 6.27 9.15 -15.14
CA SER A 219 6.54 8.76 -13.75
C SER A 219 6.99 9.97 -12.95
N ILE A 220 6.40 10.15 -11.77
CA ILE A 220 6.84 11.14 -10.79
C ILE A 220 7.25 10.39 -9.54
N VAL A 221 8.50 10.59 -9.17
CA VAL A 221 9.07 10.08 -7.93
C VAL A 221 9.21 11.27 -6.99
N GLY A 222 8.73 11.11 -5.76
CA GLY A 222 8.87 12.15 -4.76
C GLY A 222 8.82 11.59 -3.35
N CYS A 223 9.36 12.34 -2.39
CA CYS A 223 9.41 11.96 -1.00
C CYS A 223 8.32 12.66 -0.18
N SER A 224 7.56 11.90 0.60
CA SER A 224 6.56 12.46 1.52
C SER A 224 7.25 13.14 2.70
N ALA A 225 6.98 14.44 2.93
CA ALA A 225 7.53 15.17 4.06
C ALA A 225 7.17 14.57 5.44
N ALA A 226 6.03 13.88 5.55
CA ALA A 226 5.55 13.36 6.84
C ALA A 226 6.19 12.02 7.23
N THR A 227 6.52 11.17 6.25
CA THR A 227 6.98 9.79 6.49
C THR A 227 8.39 9.52 5.96
N ALA A 228 8.99 10.47 5.25
CA ALA A 228 10.25 10.30 4.50
C ALA A 228 10.26 9.08 3.57
N MET A 229 9.07 8.59 3.17
CA MET A 229 8.93 7.48 2.24
C MET A 229 8.90 8.00 0.81
N VAL A 230 9.64 7.33 -0.07
CA VAL A 230 9.60 7.58 -1.50
C VAL A 230 8.33 6.98 -2.08
N THR A 231 7.60 7.80 -2.82
CA THR A 231 6.37 7.42 -3.53
C THR A 231 6.55 7.64 -5.01
N GLU A 232 5.95 6.76 -5.81
CA GLU A 232 5.95 6.89 -7.26
C GLU A 232 4.52 6.91 -7.77
N ALA A 233 4.19 7.93 -8.55
CA ALA A 233 2.93 8.04 -9.27
C ALA A 233 3.19 7.92 -10.77
N ARG A 234 2.32 7.19 -11.47
CA ARG A 234 2.48 6.85 -12.88
C ARG A 234 1.19 7.13 -13.63
N THR A 235 1.33 7.62 -14.86
CA THR A 235 0.24 7.72 -15.83
C THR A 235 0.80 7.46 -17.22
N SER A 236 -0.07 7.16 -18.19
CA SER A 236 0.30 7.20 -19.58
C SER A 236 -0.67 8.06 -20.40
N TYR A 237 -0.18 8.51 -21.55
CA TYR A 237 -0.97 9.24 -22.55
C TYR A 237 -0.79 8.61 -23.91
N VAL A 238 -1.91 8.27 -24.55
CA VAL A 238 -1.96 7.68 -25.89
C VAL A 238 -2.42 8.74 -26.91
N PRO A 239 -1.81 8.81 -28.10
CA PRO A 239 -2.30 9.65 -29.21
C PRO A 239 -3.77 9.36 -29.55
N CYS A 240 -4.47 10.33 -30.14
CA CYS A 240 -5.90 10.29 -30.49
C CYS A 240 -6.88 10.28 -29.28
N GLU A 241 -6.55 9.58 -28.19
CA GLU A 241 -7.42 9.47 -27.00
C GLU A 241 -7.11 10.56 -25.96
N ASP A 242 -5.83 10.71 -25.59
CA ASP A 242 -5.44 11.57 -24.47
C ASP A 242 -4.68 12.84 -24.88
N ILE A 243 -4.06 12.85 -26.06
CA ILE A 243 -3.22 13.97 -26.53
C ILE A 243 -4.00 14.83 -27.53
N PHE A 244 -4.18 16.12 -27.19
CA PHE A 244 -4.95 17.07 -28.01
C PHE A 244 -4.03 18.12 -28.66
N TRP A 245 -4.08 18.20 -29.99
CA TRP A 245 -3.36 19.21 -30.77
C TRP A 245 -4.06 20.56 -30.74
N GLY A 246 -3.31 21.66 -30.64
CA GLY A 246 -3.84 23.03 -30.69
C GLY A 246 -4.70 23.38 -29.48
N GLN A 247 -4.43 22.77 -28.33
CA GLN A 247 -5.14 23.06 -27.09
C GLN A 247 -4.18 23.57 -26.02
N ARG A 248 -4.72 24.37 -25.10
CA ARG A 248 -4.00 24.89 -23.94
C ARG A 248 -4.85 24.72 -22.68
N PHE A 249 -4.21 24.41 -21.56
CA PHE A 249 -4.92 24.38 -20.27
C PHE A 249 -5.40 25.77 -19.85
N VAL A 250 -6.59 25.83 -19.28
CA VAL A 250 -7.14 27.06 -18.66
C VAL A 250 -6.35 27.39 -17.40
N ASN A 251 -6.10 28.68 -17.12
CA ASN A 251 -5.50 29.08 -15.85
C ASN A 251 -6.49 28.80 -14.71
N ILE A 252 -6.04 28.07 -13.69
CA ILE A 252 -6.87 27.66 -12.54
C ILE A 252 -6.46 28.34 -11.24
N ILE A 253 -5.42 29.16 -11.26
CA ILE A 253 -4.91 29.89 -10.09
C ILE A 253 -5.41 31.32 -10.17
N ASN A 254 -6.28 31.69 -9.25
CA ASN A 254 -6.85 33.03 -9.14
C ASN A 254 -6.46 33.65 -7.79
N TYR A 255 -6.19 34.96 -7.79
CA TYR A 255 -5.95 35.71 -6.57
C TYR A 255 -7.27 36.30 -6.06
N ASP A 256 -7.70 35.89 -4.87
CA ASP A 256 -8.87 36.46 -4.22
C ASP A 256 -8.44 37.66 -3.38
N SER A 257 -8.70 38.85 -3.90
CA SER A 257 -8.36 40.12 -3.26
C SER A 257 -9.13 40.38 -1.95
N ARG A 258 -10.25 39.69 -1.71
CA ARG A 258 -11.03 39.88 -0.47
C ARG A 258 -10.43 39.13 0.72
N ASN A 259 -9.83 37.99 0.46
CA ASN A 259 -9.24 37.11 1.46
C ASN A 259 -7.70 37.09 1.39
N GLU A 260 -7.12 37.96 0.54
CA GLU A 260 -5.67 38.12 0.30
C GLU A 260 -4.93 36.80 0.05
N ARG A 261 -5.58 35.86 -0.64
CA ARG A 261 -5.07 34.50 -0.83
C ARG A 261 -5.23 34.00 -2.25
N TYR A 262 -4.31 33.12 -2.68
CA TYR A 262 -4.46 32.36 -3.92
C TYR A 262 -5.44 31.21 -3.72
N ILE A 263 -6.40 31.10 -4.63
CA ILE A 263 -7.40 30.03 -4.67
C ILE A 263 -7.19 29.26 -5.98
N VAL A 264 -7.15 27.94 -5.86
CA VAL A 264 -7.06 27.02 -7.00
C VAL A 264 -8.44 26.44 -7.26
N ASP A 265 -8.94 26.62 -8.49
CA ASP A 265 -10.17 25.97 -8.93
C ASP A 265 -9.87 24.59 -9.55
N TYR A 266 -9.99 23.55 -8.72
CA TYR A 266 -9.80 22.17 -9.14
C TYR A 266 -10.87 21.64 -10.09
N SER A 267 -12.01 22.32 -10.21
CA SER A 267 -13.09 21.92 -11.13
C SER A 267 -12.63 22.04 -12.59
N ASN A 268 -11.79 23.05 -12.85
CA ASN A 268 -11.21 23.33 -14.17
C ASN A 268 -9.84 22.67 -14.39
N PHE A 269 -9.46 21.71 -13.54
CA PHE A 269 -8.14 21.07 -13.59
C PHE A 269 -7.85 20.39 -14.94
N ASN A 270 -8.85 19.74 -15.53
CA ASN A 270 -8.74 19.06 -16.83
C ASN A 270 -9.25 19.90 -18.01
N THR A 271 -9.70 21.14 -17.76
CA THR A 271 -10.31 21.99 -18.78
C THR A 271 -9.24 22.57 -19.71
N THR A 272 -9.45 22.39 -21.00
CA THR A 272 -8.60 22.90 -22.08
C THR A 272 -9.40 23.79 -23.01
N ILE A 273 -8.72 24.75 -23.63
CA ILE A 273 -9.28 25.66 -24.64
C ILE A 273 -8.50 25.51 -25.94
N SER A 274 -9.20 25.60 -27.06
CA SER A 274 -8.57 25.62 -28.39
C SER A 274 -7.81 26.94 -28.58
N VAL A 275 -6.60 26.84 -29.14
CA VAL A 275 -5.74 27.98 -29.44
C VAL A 275 -5.31 27.91 -30.90
N ASP A 276 -5.18 29.07 -31.54
CA ASP A 276 -4.75 29.15 -32.92
C ASP A 276 -3.26 28.80 -33.03
N MET A 277 -2.98 27.74 -33.78
CA MET A 277 -1.63 27.23 -34.02
C MET A 277 -1.10 27.91 -35.28
N LYS A 278 -0.65 29.16 -35.15
CA LYS A 278 0.02 29.84 -36.26
C LYS A 278 1.28 29.06 -36.61
N THR A 279 1.34 28.52 -37.82
CA THR A 279 2.59 28.06 -38.43
C THR A 279 3.53 29.24 -38.49
N ILE A 280 4.60 29.18 -37.73
CA ILE A 280 5.70 30.13 -37.84
C ILE A 280 6.48 29.67 -39.07
N ASP A 281 6.33 30.42 -40.16
CA ASP A 281 7.12 30.27 -41.38
C ASP A 281 8.63 30.48 -41.12
#